data_AF-A0A5R2N393-F1
#
_entry.id   AF-A0A5R2N393-F1
#
_cell.length_a   1.000
_cell.length_b   1.000
_cell.length_c   1.000
_cell.angle_alpha   90.00
_cell.angle_beta   90.00
_cell.angle_gamma   90.00
#
_symmetry.space_group_name_H-M   'P 1'
#
loop_
_entity.id
_entity.type
_entity.pdbx_description
1 polymer ?
#
loop_
_entity_poly.entity_id
_entity_poly.type
_entity_poly.pdbx_seq_one_letter_code
_entity_poly.pdbx_strand_id
1 'polypeptide(L)'
;MKLTRRMTLAAFAGVLAIGTAMPAYAADLIAIITPSHDNPFFKAEAVGAEAKAKELGYEALVLVHDDDANKQSQLIDTAIGRGAKA
;
A
#
# COMPACT_ATOMS: atom_id res chain seq x y z
N MET A 1 25.45 -33.64 -36.33
CA MET A 1 24.06 -33.24 -36.02
C MET A 1 23.85 -31.82 -36.52
N LYS A 2 22.94 -31.57 -37.47
CA LYS A 2 22.73 -30.22 -38.06
C LYS A 2 21.63 -29.51 -37.28
N LEU A 3 22.02 -28.55 -36.44
CA LEU A 3 21.10 -27.72 -35.66
C LEU A 3 20.34 -26.79 -36.62
N THR A 4 19.03 -26.96 -36.74
CA THR A 4 18.20 -26.19 -37.69
C THR A 4 17.59 -24.97 -37.01
N ARG A 5 17.40 -23.89 -37.79
CA ARG A 5 16.92 -22.55 -37.39
C ARG A 5 15.59 -22.53 -36.61
N ARG A 6 14.83 -23.63 -36.66
CA ARG A 6 13.60 -23.85 -35.89
C ARG A 6 13.85 -24.25 -34.44
N MET A 7 14.95 -24.96 -34.17
CA MET A 7 15.38 -25.29 -32.80
C MET A 7 15.93 -24.07 -32.05
N THR A 8 16.54 -23.11 -32.76
CA THR A 8 16.99 -21.84 -32.16
C THR A 8 15.82 -20.92 -31.77
N LEU A 9 14.68 -20.97 -32.48
CA LEU A 9 13.49 -20.18 -32.12
C LEU A 9 12.78 -20.74 -30.88
N ALA A 10 12.70 -22.08 -30.77
CA ALA A 10 12.12 -22.75 -29.61
C ALA A 10 12.97 -22.55 -28.33
N ALA A 11 14.30 -22.49 -28.47
CA ALA A 11 15.20 -22.20 -27.36
C ALA A 11 15.08 -20.75 -26.83
N PHE A 12 14.75 -19.78 -27.69
CA PHE A 12 14.58 -18.38 -27.29
C PHE A 12 13.24 -18.14 -26.56
N ALA A 13 12.18 -18.87 -26.92
CA ALA A 13 10.87 -18.77 -26.27
C ALA A 13 10.86 -19.36 -24.84
N GLY A 14 11.68 -20.37 -24.57
CA GLY A 14 11.77 -21.00 -23.24
C GLY A 14 12.44 -20.13 -22.17
N VAL A 15 13.33 -19.22 -22.57
CA VAL A 15 14.07 -18.34 -21.64
C VAL A 15 13.18 -17.20 -21.09
N LEU A 16 12.15 -16.79 -21.84
CA LEU A 16 11.26 -15.69 -21.41
C LEU A 16 10.19 -16.13 -20.38
N ALA A 17 9.96 -17.44 -20.23
CA ALA A 17 8.92 -17.97 -19.33
C ALA A 17 9.40 -18.18 -17.89
N ILE A 18 10.70 -18.04 -17.62
CA ILE A 18 11.23 -17.97 -16.25
C ILE A 18 11.11 -16.50 -15.82
N GLY A 19 9.87 -16.03 -15.71
CA GLY A 19 9.58 -14.78 -15.03
C GLY A 19 10.13 -14.88 -13.62
N THR A 20 11.09 -14.02 -13.29
CA THR A 20 11.59 -13.86 -11.93
C THR A 20 10.38 -13.61 -11.03
N ALA A 21 10.05 -14.57 -10.15
CA ALA A 21 9.13 -14.32 -9.07
C ALA A 21 9.75 -13.23 -8.20
N MET A 22 9.39 -11.97 -8.46
CA MET A 22 9.81 -10.88 -7.59
C MET A 22 9.05 -11.04 -6.29
N PRO A 23 9.72 -10.96 -5.13
CA PRO A 23 9.03 -10.99 -3.86
C PRO A 23 8.03 -9.84 -3.83
N ALA A 24 6.75 -10.17 -3.67
CA ALA A 24 5.72 -9.18 -3.39
C ALA A 24 5.92 -8.72 -1.94
N TYR A 25 6.51 -7.54 -1.76
CA TYR A 25 6.52 -6.89 -0.45
C TYR A 25 5.11 -6.35 -0.18
N ALA A 26 4.60 -6.58 1.04
CA ALA A 26 3.36 -5.93 1.46
C ALA A 26 3.55 -4.40 1.40
N ALA A 27 2.50 -3.68 1.02
CA ALA A 27 2.52 -2.23 1.03
C ALA A 27 2.82 -1.74 2.45
N ASP A 28 3.64 -0.70 2.56
CA ASP A 28 3.84 0.00 3.82
C ASP A 28 2.51 0.66 4.25
N LEU A 29 2.27 0.74 5.56
CA LEU A 29 1.03 1.28 6.12
C LEU A 29 1.19 2.75 6.49
N ILE A 30 0.22 3.60 6.17
CA ILE A 30 0.06 4.95 6.72
C ILE A 30 -1.24 5.02 7.54
N ALA A 31 -1.17 5.60 8.73
CA ALA A 31 -2.35 5.90 9.54
C ALA A 31 -2.77 7.37 9.34
N ILE A 32 -4.06 7.59 9.08
CA ILE A 32 -4.68 8.92 8.90
C ILE A 32 -5.64 9.12 10.06
N ILE A 33 -5.25 9.92 11.05
CA ILE A 33 -6.03 10.19 12.27
C ILE A 33 -6.58 11.60 12.19
N THR A 34 -7.90 11.75 12.13
CA THR A 34 -8.59 13.04 11.94
C THR A 34 -9.70 13.24 12.99
N PRO A 35 -10.20 14.47 13.20
CA PRO A 35 -11.42 14.69 13.99
C PRO A 35 -12.67 14.12 13.29
N SER A 36 -13.85 14.35 13.88
CA SER A 36 -15.10 13.75 13.41
C SER A 36 -15.41 14.05 11.93
N HIS A 37 -15.78 13.02 11.19
CA HIS A 37 -16.24 13.10 9.79
C HIS A 37 -17.68 13.60 9.66
N ASP A 38 -18.37 13.85 10.79
CA ASP A 38 -19.62 14.63 10.79
C ASP A 38 -19.35 16.06 10.32
N ASN A 39 -18.13 16.57 10.53
CA ASN A 39 -17.66 17.77 9.86
C ASN A 39 -17.15 17.41 8.45
N PRO A 40 -17.78 17.96 7.38
CA PRO A 40 -17.40 17.68 6.00
C PRO A 40 -15.95 18.04 5.65
N PHE A 41 -15.35 18.99 6.36
CA PHE A 41 -13.95 19.37 6.15
C PHE A 41 -13.00 18.22 6.46
N PHE A 42 -13.10 17.63 7.66
CA PHE A 42 -12.24 16.51 8.07
C PHE A 42 -12.53 15.24 7.28
N LYS A 43 -13.78 15.04 6.87
CA LYS A 43 -14.13 13.96 5.94
C LYS A 43 -13.43 14.11 4.60
N ALA A 44 -13.45 15.31 4.02
CA ALA A 44 -12.77 15.58 2.75
C ALA A 44 -11.24 15.45 2.86
N GLU A 45 -10.66 15.91 3.97
CA GLU A 45 -9.25 15.73 4.29
C GLU A 45 -8.86 14.24 4.36
N ALA A 46 -9.62 13.42 5.10
CA ALA A 46 -9.36 11.99 5.23
C ALA A 46 -9.46 11.26 3.88
N VAL A 47 -10.48 11.58 3.06
CA VAL A 47 -10.63 11.01 1.73
C VAL A 47 -9.47 11.41 0.81
N GLY A 48 -9.05 12.68 0.84
CA GLY A 48 -7.92 13.16 0.05
C GLY A 48 -6.60 12.50 0.45
N ALA A 49 -6.34 12.39 1.76
CA ALA A 49 -5.17 11.73 2.31
C ALA A 49 -5.14 10.23 1.97
N GLU A 50 -6.28 9.53 2.11
CA GLU A 50 -6.40 8.11 1.79
C GLU A 50 -6.14 7.86 0.30
N ALA A 51 -6.76 8.66 -0.57
CA ALA A 51 -6.55 8.57 -2.01
C ALA A 51 -5.08 8.77 -2.37
N LYS A 52 -4.42 9.79 -1.78
CA LYS A 52 -3.00 10.05 -2.05
C LYS A 52 -2.08 8.95 -1.52
N ALA A 53 -2.35 8.41 -0.33
CA ALA A 53 -1.58 7.31 0.24
C ALA A 53 -1.64 6.07 -0.68
N LYS A 54 -2.84 5.72 -1.17
CA LYS A 54 -3.04 4.63 -2.12
C LYS A 54 -2.35 4.87 -3.46
N GLU A 55 -2.40 6.09 -3.99
CA GLU A 55 -1.69 6.49 -5.21
C GLU A 55 -0.17 6.29 -5.08
N LEU A 56 0.37 6.56 -3.88
CA LEU A 56 1.79 6.38 -3.57
C LEU A 56 2.17 4.94 -3.22
N GLY A 57 1.22 4.00 -3.23
CA GLY A 57 1.46 2.57 -3.00
C GLY A 57 1.41 2.14 -1.53
N TYR A 58 0.87 2.96 -0.63
CA TYR A 58 0.67 2.60 0.77
C TYR A 58 -0.70 1.95 1.01
N GLU A 59 -0.77 1.08 2.02
CA GLU A 59 -2.04 0.79 2.69
C GLU A 59 -2.42 2.00 3.58
N ALA A 60 -3.71 2.30 3.69
CA ALA A 60 -4.20 3.41 4.50
C ALA A 60 -5.14 2.93 5.60
N LEU A 61 -4.88 3.33 6.84
CA LEU A 61 -5.74 3.13 8.00
C LEU A 61 -6.35 4.48 8.41
N VAL A 62 -7.63 4.68 8.09
CA VAL A 62 -8.35 5.92 8.44
C VAL A 62 -9.02 5.75 9.81
N LEU A 63 -8.74 6.67 10.72
CA LEU A 63 -9.21 6.66 12.10
C LEU A 63 -9.74 8.04 12.49
N VAL A 64 -10.73 8.05 13.39
CA VAL A 64 -11.39 9.28 13.85
C VAL A 64 -11.26 9.39 15.36
N HIS A 65 -10.78 10.52 15.86
CA HIS A 65 -10.55 10.76 17.30
C HIS A 65 -11.63 11.62 17.98
N ASP A 66 -12.62 12.14 17.25
CA ASP A 66 -13.75 12.92 17.79
C ASP A 66 -13.35 14.06 18.74
N ASP A 67 -12.27 14.79 18.41
CA ASP A 67 -11.69 15.86 19.25
C ASP A 67 -11.25 15.43 20.66
N ASP A 68 -11.17 14.12 20.92
CA ASP A 68 -10.67 13.55 22.17
C ASP A 68 -9.17 13.25 22.07
N ALA A 69 -8.38 13.95 22.89
CA ALA A 69 -6.93 13.80 22.93
C ALA A 69 -6.46 12.43 23.48
N ASN A 70 -7.21 11.83 24.41
CA ASN A 70 -6.90 10.49 24.93
C ASN A 70 -7.15 9.44 23.86
N LYS A 71 -8.26 9.56 23.13
CA LYS A 71 -8.56 8.70 21.97
C LYS A 71 -7.50 8.87 20.90
N GLN A 72 -7.08 10.09 20.59
CA GLN A 72 -5.99 10.33 19.64
C GLN A 72 -4.70 9.63 20.07
N SER A 73 -4.31 9.72 21.35
CA SER A 73 -3.14 9.02 21.90
C SER A 73 -3.24 7.50 21.72
N GLN A 74 -4.39 6.90 22.03
CA GLN A 74 -4.62 5.46 21.85
C GLN A 74 -4.58 5.03 20.37
N LEU A 75 -5.08 5.86 19.47
CA LEU A 75 -5.04 5.61 18.03
C LEU A 75 -3.62 5.71 17.47
N ILE A 76 -2.78 6.59 18.01
CA ILE A 76 -1.35 6.64 17.70
C ILE A 76 -0.66 5.35 18.14
N ASP A 77 -0.89 4.89 19.37
CA ASP A 77 -0.35 3.61 19.85
C ASP A 77 -0.83 2.43 18.99
N THR A 78 -2.08 2.47 18.55
CA THR A 78 -2.64 1.49 17.61
C THR A 78 -1.91 1.53 16.27
N ALA A 79 -1.65 2.71 15.71
CA ALA A 79 -0.92 2.87 14.45
C ALA A 79 0.51 2.33 14.55
N ILE A 80 1.20 2.61 15.67
CA ILE A 80 2.54 2.06 15.96
C ILE A 80 2.48 0.54 16.05
N GLY A 81 1.53 -0.01 16.82
CA GLY A 81 1.35 -1.46 16.97
C GLY A 81 1.00 -2.19 15.67
N ARG A 82 0.38 -1.48 14.72
CA ARG A 82 0.07 -1.95 13.36
C ARG A 82 1.26 -1.82 12.40
N GLY A 83 2.36 -1.22 12.81
CA GLY A 83 3.55 -1.03 11.97
C GLY A 83 3.37 0.08 10.93
N ALA A 84 2.54 1.09 11.21
CA ALA A 84 2.45 2.27 10.35
C ALA A 84 3.84 2.94 10.24
N LYS A 85 4.19 3.37 9.03
CA LYS A 85 5.43 4.08 8.75
C LYS A 85 5.38 5.51 9.29
N ALA A 86 6.53 5.94 9.79
CA ALA A 86 6.83 7.32 10.19
C ALA A 86 7.74 7.96 9.14
#